data_AF-A0A2B7GX11-F1
#
_entry.id   AF-A0A2B7GX11-F1
#
_cell.length_a   1.000
_cell.length_b   1.000
_cell.length_c   1.000
_cell.angle_alpha   90.00
_cell.angle_beta   90.00
_cell.angle_gamma   90.00
#
_symmetry.space_group_name_H-M   'P 1'
#
loop_
_entity.id
_entity.type
_entity.pdbx_description
1 polymer ?
#
loop_
_entity_poly.entity_id
_entity_poly.type
_entity_poly.pdbx_seq_one_letter_code
_entity_poly.pdbx_strand_id
1 'polypeptide(L)' 'MECPSCREEIEDGSQFCRFCGEDLAVLPDDIDIKQKLQSMDDYEFEHFVADLWETMG' A
#
# COMPACT_ATOMS: atom_id res chain seq x y z
N MET A 1 -21.92 4.12 0.55
CA MET A 1 -21.33 2.80 0.18
C MET A 1 -21.66 1.71 1.21
N GLU A 2 -21.46 0.42 0.92
CA GLU A 2 -21.64 -0.69 1.88
C GLU A 2 -20.29 -1.31 2.23
N CYS A 3 -20.09 -1.65 3.50
CA CYS A 3 -18.85 -2.31 3.92
C CYS A 3 -18.81 -3.75 3.37
N PRO A 4 -17.73 -4.18 2.67
CA PRO A 4 -17.66 -5.54 2.14
C PRO A 4 -17.57 -6.63 3.22
N SER A 5 -17.13 -6.26 4.43
CA SER A 5 -16.90 -7.17 5.55
C SER A 5 -18.18 -7.43 6.36
N CYS A 6 -18.84 -6.37 6.83
CA CYS A 6 -20.05 -6.47 7.65
C CYS A 6 -21.36 -6.14 6.92
N ARG A 7 -21.30 -5.58 5.71
CA ARG A 7 -22.45 -5.15 4.89
C ARG A 7 -23.28 -4.01 5.49
N GLU A 8 -22.71 -3.28 6.45
CA GLU A 8 -23.35 -2.08 6.99
C GLU A 8 -23.15 -0.88 6.05
N GLU A 9 -24.10 0.06 6.08
CA GLU A 9 -24.03 1.30 5.32
C GLU A 9 -22.96 2.24 5.91
N ILE A 10 -22.01 2.63 5.08
CA ILE A 10 -20.84 3.43 5.42
C ILE A 10 -20.77 4.68 4.55
N GLU A 11 -20.27 5.77 5.13
CA GLU A 11 -20.12 7.05 4.45
C GLU A 11 -19.03 6.98 3.39
N ASP A 12 -19.32 7.57 2.23
CA ASP A 12 -18.41 7.59 1.08
C ASP A 12 -17.14 8.39 1.41
N GLY A 13 -15.97 7.74 1.27
CA GLY A 13 -14.67 8.31 1.65
C GLY A 13 -14.18 7.97 3.07
N SER A 14 -14.89 7.11 3.80
CA SER A 14 -14.40 6.60 5.09
C SER A 14 -13.16 5.72 4.92
N GLN A 15 -12.11 5.96 5.71
CA GLN A 15 -10.92 5.12 5.73
C GLN A 15 -11.15 3.79 6.48
N PHE A 16 -12.07 3.76 7.45
CA PHE A 16 -12.37 2.57 8.23
C PHE A 16 -13.87 2.42 8.42
N CYS A 17 -14.34 1.18 8.51
CA CYS A 17 -15.72 0.91 8.87
C CYS A 17 -15.94 1.19 10.37
N ARG A 18 -16.84 2.12 10.70
CA ARG A 18 -17.19 2.44 12.10
C ARG A 18 -17.89 1.31 12.86
N PHE A 19 -18.35 0.27 12.17
CA PHE A 19 -19.11 -0.84 12.76
C PHE A 19 -18.24 -2.06 13.06
N CYS A 20 -17.42 -2.50 12.10
CA CYS A 20 -16.55 -3.67 12.28
C CYS A 20 -15.06 -3.33 12.41
N GLY A 21 -14.64 -2.11 12.03
CA GLY A 21 -13.23 -1.70 12.03
C GLY A 21 -12.44 -2.11 10.80
N GLU A 22 -13.08 -2.66 9.75
CA GLU A 22 -12.42 -2.99 8.48
C GLU A 22 -11.76 -1.76 7.87
N ASP A 23 -10.54 -1.91 7.35
CA ASP A 23 -9.88 -0.85 6.59
C ASP A 23 -10.50 -0.77 5.19
N LEU A 24 -11.11 0.38 4.91
CA LEU A 24 -11.76 0.71 3.65
C LEU A 24 -10.88 1.61 2.79
N ALA A 25 -9.76 2.09 3.34
CA ALA A 25 -8.77 2.80 2.57
C ALA A 25 -8.07 1.78 1.69
N VAL A 26 -8.49 1.72 0.42
CA VAL A 26 -7.67 1.17 -0.65
C VAL A 26 -6.48 2.12 -0.83
N LEU A 27 -5.53 2.08 0.10
CA LEU A 27 -4.22 2.65 -0.12
C LEU A 27 -3.61 1.83 -1.26
N PRO A 28 -3.16 2.47 -2.35
CA PRO A 28 -2.47 1.77 -3.41
C PRO A 28 -1.24 1.09 -2.79
N ASP A 29 -1.30 -0.23 -2.77
CA ASP A 29 -0.31 -1.20 -2.31
C ASP A 29 0.98 -0.63 -1.71
N ASP A 30 1.02 -0.55 -0.37
CA ASP A 30 2.26 -0.75 0.41
C ASP A 30 2.93 -2.12 0.13
N ILE A 31 2.29 -2.96 -0.69
CA ILE A 31 2.72 -4.32 -1.06
C ILE A 31 3.72 -4.30 -2.23
N ASP A 32 3.76 -3.27 -3.08
CA ASP A 32 4.61 -3.35 -4.29
C ASP A 32 6.11 -3.11 -3.98
N ILE A 33 6.43 -2.19 -3.07
CA ILE A 33 7.84 -1.87 -2.76
C ILE A 33 8.48 -2.98 -1.91
N LYS A 34 7.76 -3.50 -0.91
CA LYS A 34 8.31 -4.52 0.01
C LYS A 34 8.51 -5.86 -0.69
N GLN A 35 7.62 -6.26 -1.59
CA GLN A 35 7.80 -7.50 -2.34
C GLN A 35 8.96 -7.38 -3.33
N LYS A 36 9.08 -6.25 -4.02
CA LYS A 36 10.18 -6.00 -4.95
C LYS A 36 11.54 -5.98 -4.24
N LEU A 37 11.60 -5.36 -3.05
CA LEU A 37 12.81 -5.35 -2.20
C LEU A 37 13.20 -6.74 -1.66
N GLN A 38 12.24 -7.65 -1.47
CA GLN A 38 12.50 -8.98 -0.91
C GLN A 38 12.98 -10.01 -1.94
N SER A 39 12.84 -9.73 -3.24
CA SER A 39 13.19 -10.66 -4.33
C SER A 39 14.39 -10.22 -5.17
N MET A 40 15.02 -9.09 -4.86
CA MET A 40 16.17 -8.57 -5.60
C MET A 40 17.48 -9.12 -5.01
N ASP A 41 18.38 -9.59 -5.89
CA ASP A 41 19.74 -9.94 -5.51
C ASP A 41 20.55 -8.68 -5.16
N ASP A 42 21.62 -8.82 -4.37
CA ASP A 42 22.45 -7.71 -3.85
C ASP A 42 22.90 -6.72 -4.95
N TYR A 43 23.15 -7.22 -6.17
CA TYR A 43 23.53 -6.41 -7.33
C TYR A 43 22.39 -5.51 -7.85
N GLU A 44 21.15 -6.01 -7.91
CA GLU A 44 20.01 -5.21 -8.37
C GLU A 44 19.63 -4.14 -7.34
N PHE A 45 19.88 -4.39 -6.06
CA PHE A 45 19.65 -3.44 -4.98
C PHE A 45 20.59 -2.23 -5.05
N GLU A 46 21.88 -2.43 -5.28
CA GLU A 46 22.86 -1.33 -5.39
C GLU A 46 22.56 -0.41 -6.59
N HIS A 47 22.16 -0.98 -7.73
CA HIS A 47 21.76 -0.22 -8.91
C HIS A 47 20.47 0.59 -8.68
N PHE A 48 19.49 0.00 -8.01
CA PHE A 48 18.23 0.70 -7.68
C PHE A 48 18.46 1.88 -6.73
N VAL A 49 19.35 1.73 -5.74
CA VAL A 49 19.71 2.82 -4.83
C VAL A 49 20.47 3.92 -5.58
N ALA A 50 21.35 3.58 -6.53
CA ALA A 50 22.04 4.57 -7.36
C ALA A 50 21.06 5.45 -8.15
N ASP A 51 20.09 4.84 -8.83
CA ASP A 51 19.07 5.57 -9.61
C ASP A 51 18.15 6.44 -8.72
N LEU A 52 17.88 5.98 -7.49
CA LEU A 52 17.06 6.74 -6.53
C LEU A 52 17.79 7.99 -6.03
N TRP A 53 19.11 7.92 -5.85
CA TRP A 53 19.93 9.06 -5.44
C TRP A 53 20.02 10.12 -6.54
N GLU A 54 20.17 9.73 -7.82
CA GLU A 54 20.14 10.68 -8.96
C GLU A 54 18.79 11.36 -9.16
N THR A 55 17.70 10.71 -8.74
CA THR A 55 16.36 11.28 -8.84
C THR A 55 16.08 12.30 -7.72
N MET A 56 16.75 12.17 -6.56
CA MET A 56 16.55 13.05 -5.40
C MET A 56 17.66 14.09 -5.20
N GLY A 57 18.72 14.10 -6.02
CA GLY A 57 19.80 15.10 -5.98
C GLY A 57 21.00 14.74 -6.83
#